data_AF-A0A8T6PDY8-F1
#
_entry.id   AF-A0A8T6PDY8-F1
#
_cell.length_a   1.000
_cell.length_b   1.000
_cell.length_c   1.000
_cell.angle_alpha   90.00
_cell.angle_beta   90.00
_cell.angle_gamma   90.00
#
_symmetry.space_group_name_H-M   'P 1'
#
loop_
_entity.id
_entity.type
_entity.pdbx_description
1 polymer ?
#
loop_
_entity_poly.entity_id
_entity_poly.type
_entity_poly.pdbx_seq_one_letter_code
_entity_poly.pdbx_strand_id
1 'polypeptide(L)'
;MTARMLAIYGKGGIGKSFITSNLTARLALDGYRVLQLGCDPKHDSCNTVFGGHSLPTLGDVWRAHKSQGTEATLSVSDVIFRNELAPGVPIFGCEIGGPEVGRGCGGQGISHGFKVLERLGMHRWQLDYIVMDFLGDVVCGGFATPLARSLAERVIIVVGHDRQSLYAANNIAEAARYFQSMGGTTQILGLIVNRDDGSDTADLFAEATGLPILTRVPLSHRVRVLADACRLSFEIESFNHIFAELAGHIAHDNIPACTDYRPLDYDEFLAVFDAQQPPGTPPAATAADLFADAVPDRSLGVAVESLISAPQRAQVIDPLHRQVQETMEAIGLHVTALDDNHEDGIVVTAGPTEILFGQPTELNAKAAFLAALFRTGQVFSHVDVRHVDAPSYH
;
A
#
# COMPACT_ATOMS: atom_id res chain seq x y z
N MET A 1 24.71 17.34 -13.88
CA MET A 1 23.39 17.62 -13.25
C MET A 1 23.35 16.86 -11.94
N THR A 2 22.67 17.39 -10.92
CA THR A 2 22.40 16.69 -9.66
C THR A 2 21.25 15.72 -9.87
N ALA A 3 21.34 14.51 -9.29
CA ALA A 3 20.28 13.51 -9.40
C ALA A 3 18.97 14.03 -8.80
N ARG A 4 17.85 13.75 -9.46
CA ARG A 4 16.51 14.04 -8.93
C ARG A 4 16.19 13.02 -7.85
N MET A 5 15.81 13.50 -6.67
CA MET A 5 15.55 12.65 -5.51
C MET A 5 14.03 12.53 -5.29
N LEU A 6 13.51 11.32 -5.45
CA LEU A 6 12.11 11.00 -5.23
C LEU A 6 11.97 10.12 -3.97
N ALA A 7 11.00 10.42 -3.12
CA ALA A 7 10.60 9.53 -2.03
C ALA A 7 9.22 8.92 -2.31
N ILE A 8 9.11 7.61 -2.11
CA ILE A 8 7.87 6.85 -2.16
C ILE A 8 7.47 6.51 -0.73
N TYR A 9 6.31 6.99 -0.32
CA TYR A 9 5.72 6.76 1.00
C TYR A 9 4.41 5.99 0.91
N GLY A 10 3.88 5.59 2.06
CA GLY A 10 2.62 4.85 2.18
C GLY A 10 2.64 3.85 3.33
N LYS A 11 1.47 3.32 3.67
CA LYS A 11 1.29 2.32 4.72
C LYS A 11 2.12 1.05 4.48
N GLY A 12 2.50 0.35 5.53
CA GLY A 12 3.10 -0.99 5.48
C GLY A 12 2.21 -1.96 4.69
N GLY A 13 2.82 -2.72 3.78
CA GLY A 13 2.10 -3.71 2.97
C GLY A 13 1.25 -3.15 1.83
N ILE A 14 1.20 -1.82 1.61
CA ILE A 14 0.43 -1.22 0.49
C ILE A 14 1.07 -1.46 -0.89
N GLY A 15 2.32 -1.90 -0.94
CA GLY A 15 3.05 -2.17 -2.19
C GLY A 15 4.01 -1.07 -2.63
N LYS A 16 4.54 -0.24 -1.71
CA LYS A 16 5.57 0.76 -2.03
C LYS A 16 6.75 0.19 -2.81
N SER A 17 7.37 -0.89 -2.31
CA SER A 17 8.52 -1.54 -2.98
C SER A 17 8.17 -2.06 -4.38
N PHE A 18 6.94 -2.55 -4.58
CA PHE A 18 6.46 -2.93 -5.90
C PHE A 18 6.40 -1.73 -6.85
N ILE A 19 5.81 -0.61 -6.42
CA ILE A 19 5.77 0.64 -7.21
C ILE A 19 7.19 1.14 -7.49
N THR A 20 8.03 1.22 -6.46
CA THR A 20 9.42 1.68 -6.54
C THR A 20 10.21 0.85 -7.55
N SER A 21 10.19 -0.48 -7.45
CA SER A 21 10.95 -1.37 -8.34
C SER A 21 10.50 -1.32 -9.79
N ASN A 22 9.19 -1.24 -10.05
CA ASN A 22 8.70 -1.10 -11.43
C ASN A 22 9.01 0.29 -11.99
N LEU A 23 8.87 1.35 -11.20
CA LEU A 23 9.22 2.71 -11.62
C LEU A 23 10.72 2.85 -11.91
N THR A 24 11.60 2.38 -11.02
CA THR A 24 13.06 2.48 -11.19
C THR A 24 13.54 1.63 -12.35
N ALA A 25 12.98 0.42 -12.52
CA ALA A 25 13.29 -0.43 -13.66
C ALA A 25 12.86 0.22 -14.97
N ARG A 26 11.67 0.85 -15.01
CA ARG A 26 11.19 1.55 -16.21
C ARG A 26 12.09 2.73 -16.56
N LEU A 27 12.42 3.59 -15.59
CA LEU A 27 13.33 4.71 -15.79
C LEU A 27 14.70 4.24 -16.31
N ALA A 28 15.23 3.14 -15.77
CA ALA A 28 16.49 2.56 -16.25
C ALA A 28 16.38 2.07 -17.71
N LEU A 29 15.30 1.36 -18.05
CA LEU A 29 15.03 0.90 -19.43
C LEU A 29 14.84 2.06 -20.41
N ASP A 30 14.34 3.21 -19.95
CA ASP A 30 14.23 4.44 -20.73
C ASP A 30 15.58 5.20 -20.87
N GLY A 31 16.67 4.64 -20.33
CA GLY A 31 18.04 5.13 -20.52
C GLY A 31 18.58 5.99 -19.38
N TYR A 32 17.83 6.16 -18.29
CA TYR A 32 18.28 6.93 -17.12
C TYR A 32 19.18 6.11 -16.20
N ARG A 33 20.11 6.77 -15.53
CA ARG A 33 20.96 6.17 -14.49
C ARG A 33 20.26 6.28 -13.14
N VAL A 34 19.74 5.15 -12.67
CA VAL A 34 18.85 5.11 -11.49
C VAL A 34 19.49 4.36 -10.33
N LEU A 35 19.37 4.92 -9.13
CA LEU A 35 19.62 4.24 -7.86
C LEU A 35 18.30 4.05 -7.11
N GLN A 36 17.95 2.80 -6.81
CA GLN A 36 16.90 2.47 -5.84
C GLN A 36 17.49 2.39 -4.44
N LEU A 37 16.88 3.08 -3.48
CA LEU A 37 17.34 3.12 -2.09
C LEU A 37 16.24 2.63 -1.14
N GLY A 38 16.44 1.45 -0.55
CA GLY A 38 15.55 0.91 0.47
C GLY A 38 15.75 1.63 1.81
N CYS A 39 14.72 2.34 2.27
CA CYS A 39 14.70 3.11 3.52
C CYS A 39 13.65 2.54 4.50
N ASP A 40 13.48 1.22 4.50
CA ASP A 40 12.55 0.47 5.33
C ASP A 40 13.33 -0.60 6.14
N PRO A 41 13.08 -0.75 7.47
CA PRO A 41 13.58 -1.85 8.30
C PRO A 41 13.32 -3.27 7.77
N LYS A 42 12.48 -3.44 6.74
CA LYS A 42 12.17 -4.73 6.11
C LYS A 42 13.27 -5.27 5.18
N HIS A 43 14.10 -4.40 4.58
CA HIS A 43 15.30 -4.76 3.78
C HIS A 43 15.11 -5.58 2.51
N ASP A 44 13.98 -5.41 1.83
CA ASP A 44 13.63 -6.16 0.62
C ASP A 44 13.17 -5.26 -0.54
N SER A 45 13.43 -3.94 -0.46
CA SER A 45 13.00 -2.99 -1.48
C SER A 45 13.63 -3.32 -2.83
N CYS A 46 14.93 -3.58 -2.85
CA CYS A 46 15.71 -3.80 -4.06
C CYS A 46 15.56 -5.22 -4.63
N ASN A 47 14.99 -6.18 -3.90
CA ASN A 47 15.02 -7.60 -4.29
C ASN A 47 14.52 -7.84 -5.72
N THR A 48 13.43 -7.19 -6.12
CA THR A 48 12.85 -7.34 -7.47
C THR A 48 13.82 -6.90 -8.56
N VAL A 49 14.44 -5.73 -8.43
CA VAL A 49 15.39 -5.22 -9.44
C VAL A 49 16.77 -5.88 -9.37
N PHE A 50 17.00 -6.76 -8.39
CA PHE A 50 18.18 -7.63 -8.27
C PHE A 50 17.83 -9.12 -8.46
N GLY A 51 16.69 -9.44 -9.08
CA GLY A 51 16.34 -10.81 -9.42
C GLY A 51 16.19 -11.74 -8.20
N GLY A 52 15.65 -11.22 -7.10
CA GLY A 52 15.43 -11.95 -5.85
C GLY A 52 16.60 -11.96 -4.88
N HIS A 53 17.74 -11.34 -5.21
CA HIS A 53 18.88 -11.27 -4.29
C HIS A 53 18.62 -10.26 -3.16
N SER A 54 18.71 -10.73 -1.92
CA SER A 54 18.73 -9.87 -0.73
C SER A 54 20.08 -9.17 -0.64
N LEU A 55 20.09 -7.85 -0.73
CA LEU A 55 21.32 -7.06 -0.61
C LEU A 55 21.76 -6.94 0.86
N PRO A 56 23.08 -6.93 1.14
CA PRO A 56 23.58 -6.52 2.44
C PRO A 56 23.12 -5.11 2.79
N THR A 57 22.65 -4.89 4.02
CA THR A 57 22.26 -3.55 4.44
C THR A 57 23.49 -2.70 4.76
N LEU A 58 23.41 -1.40 4.50
CA LEU A 58 24.44 -0.43 4.88
C LEU A 58 24.70 -0.49 6.38
N GLY A 59 23.65 -0.64 7.20
CA GLY A 59 23.76 -0.85 8.64
C GLY A 59 24.62 -2.05 9.02
N ASP A 60 24.46 -3.19 8.34
CA ASP A 60 25.26 -4.40 8.58
C ASP A 60 26.72 -4.23 8.15
N VAL A 61 26.93 -3.70 6.94
CA VAL A 61 28.27 -3.44 6.40
C VAL A 61 29.02 -2.46 7.31
N TRP A 62 28.35 -1.39 7.76
CA TRP A 62 28.91 -0.42 8.70
C TRP A 62 29.34 -1.08 10.01
N ARG A 63 28.49 -1.95 10.58
CA ARG A 63 28.80 -2.66 11.82
C ARG A 63 29.99 -3.62 11.66
N ALA A 64 30.09 -4.29 10.52
CA ALA A 64 31.23 -5.14 10.20
C ALA A 64 32.53 -4.33 10.18
N HIS A 65 32.57 -3.21 9.44
CA HIS A 65 33.73 -2.31 9.43
C HIS A 65 34.05 -1.76 10.82
N LYS A 66 33.03 -1.37 11.59
CA LYS A 66 33.21 -0.88 12.96
C LYS A 66 33.83 -1.92 13.89
N SER A 67 33.43 -3.18 13.79
CA SER A 67 34.01 -4.25 14.61
C SER A 67 35.48 -4.53 14.27
N GLN A 68 35.90 -4.19 13.06
CA GLN A 68 37.26 -4.37 12.55
C GLN A 68 38.13 -3.10 12.68
N GLY A 69 37.55 -1.96 13.06
CA GLY A 69 38.25 -0.67 13.09
C GLY A 69 38.60 -0.12 11.69
N THR A 70 37.83 -0.49 10.67
CA THR A 70 38.06 -0.17 9.25
C THR A 70 37.01 0.79 8.67
N GLU A 71 36.32 1.58 9.50
CA GLU A 71 35.25 2.50 9.04
C GLU A 71 35.74 3.58 8.07
N ALA A 72 37.04 3.89 8.11
CA ALA A 72 37.71 4.84 7.22
C ALA A 72 37.93 4.27 5.81
N THR A 73 37.95 2.94 5.64
CA THR A 73 38.14 2.29 4.33
C THR A 73 36.82 1.92 3.66
N LEU A 74 35.68 2.09 4.36
CA LEU A 74 34.36 1.89 3.75
C LEU A 74 34.20 2.78 2.52
N SER A 75 33.81 2.15 1.43
CA SER A 75 33.75 2.69 0.09
C SER A 75 32.36 2.53 -0.53
N VAL A 76 32.16 3.11 -1.72
CA VAL A 76 30.89 3.01 -2.46
C VAL A 76 30.58 1.56 -2.82
N SER A 77 31.59 0.77 -3.20
CA SER A 77 31.40 -0.63 -3.64
C SER A 77 30.96 -1.57 -2.51
N ASP A 78 31.09 -1.16 -1.26
CA ASP A 78 30.67 -1.97 -0.11
C ASP A 78 29.16 -1.90 0.13
N VAL A 79 28.49 -0.84 -0.38
CA VAL A 79 27.09 -0.55 -0.04
C VAL A 79 26.19 -0.25 -1.25
N ILE A 80 26.77 0.08 -2.40
CA ILE A 80 26.03 0.29 -3.66
C ILE A 80 26.28 -0.90 -4.58
N PHE A 81 25.22 -1.63 -4.87
CA PHE A 81 25.25 -2.79 -5.74
C PHE A 81 24.75 -2.43 -7.13
N ARG A 82 25.24 -3.15 -8.15
CA ARG A 82 24.83 -2.96 -9.55
C ARG A 82 24.15 -4.23 -10.05
N ASN A 83 23.04 -4.06 -10.75
CA ASN A 83 22.46 -5.08 -11.61
C ASN A 83 22.36 -4.56 -13.05
N GLU A 84 22.05 -5.45 -13.99
CA GLU A 84 21.80 -5.14 -15.39
C GLU A 84 20.44 -5.73 -15.80
N LEU A 85 19.46 -4.87 -16.08
CA LEU A 85 18.08 -5.29 -16.37
C LEU A 85 17.92 -5.84 -17.80
N ALA A 86 18.74 -5.32 -18.71
CA ALA A 86 18.87 -5.73 -20.09
C ALA A 86 20.31 -5.41 -20.55
N PRO A 87 20.82 -6.00 -21.64
CA PRO A 87 22.18 -5.72 -22.13
C PRO A 87 22.48 -4.22 -22.24
N GLY A 88 23.42 -3.73 -21.45
CA GLY A 88 23.82 -2.32 -21.40
C GLY A 88 22.92 -1.39 -20.57
N VAL A 89 21.93 -1.92 -19.85
CA VAL A 89 20.98 -1.14 -19.01
C VAL A 89 21.27 -1.38 -17.52
N PRO A 90 22.16 -0.59 -16.90
CA PRO A 90 22.49 -0.74 -15.49
C PRO A 90 21.41 -0.15 -14.58
N ILE A 91 21.18 -0.78 -13.44
CA ILE A 91 20.47 -0.21 -12.30
C ILE A 91 21.31 -0.38 -11.03
N PHE A 92 21.26 0.59 -10.13
CA PHE A 92 21.97 0.56 -8.86
C PHE A 92 21.00 0.38 -7.71
N GLY A 93 21.45 -0.26 -6.63
CA GLY A 93 20.65 -0.54 -5.45
C GLY A 93 21.43 -0.41 -4.16
N CYS A 94 20.74 -0.01 -3.11
CA CYS A 94 21.28 0.03 -1.75
C CYS A 94 20.12 -0.17 -0.76
N GLU A 95 20.31 -1.04 0.22
CA GLU A 95 19.42 -1.17 1.37
C GLU A 95 20.06 -0.43 2.55
N ILE A 96 19.45 0.64 3.07
CA ILE A 96 20.06 1.36 4.19
C ILE A 96 20.10 0.49 5.45
N GLY A 97 19.07 -0.31 5.68
CA GLY A 97 18.99 -1.02 6.94
C GLY A 97 18.15 -0.29 7.98
N GLY A 98 17.63 -1.06 8.91
CA GLY A 98 17.08 -0.68 10.19
C GLY A 98 17.97 -1.33 11.25
N PRO A 99 17.77 -1.01 12.53
CA PRO A 99 18.46 -1.72 13.58
C PRO A 99 18.04 -3.19 13.61
N GLU A 100 18.79 -4.04 14.32
CA GLU A 100 18.40 -5.43 14.54
C GLU A 100 16.96 -5.54 15.05
N VAL A 101 16.25 -6.57 14.60
CA VAL A 101 14.88 -6.84 15.04
C VAL A 101 14.81 -6.84 16.57
N GLY A 102 13.94 -6.00 17.13
CA GLY A 102 13.75 -5.85 18.58
C GLY A 102 14.80 -4.97 19.29
N ARG A 103 15.69 -4.29 18.57
CA ARG A 103 16.71 -3.39 19.15
C ARG A 103 16.77 -2.06 18.40
N GLY A 104 17.31 -1.04 19.06
CA GLY A 104 17.60 0.26 18.45
C GLY A 104 16.37 1.06 18.01
N CYS A 105 16.60 2.08 17.17
CA CYS A 105 15.56 2.94 16.61
C CYS A 105 15.68 2.98 15.09
N GLY A 106 14.62 2.55 14.38
CA GLY A 106 14.54 2.54 12.91
C GLY A 106 14.96 3.87 12.29
N GLY A 107 14.36 4.97 12.76
CA GLY A 107 14.68 6.30 12.27
C GLY A 107 16.14 6.70 12.46
N GLN A 108 16.78 6.37 13.60
CA GLN A 108 18.20 6.67 13.80
C GLN A 108 19.10 5.89 12.84
N GLY A 109 18.74 4.64 12.52
CA GLY A 109 19.42 3.84 11.51
C GLY A 109 19.39 4.50 10.13
N ILE A 110 18.20 4.95 9.71
CA ILE A 110 18.02 5.66 8.44
C ILE A 110 18.84 6.95 8.40
N SER A 111 18.71 7.80 9.43
CA SER A 111 19.47 9.06 9.51
C SER A 111 20.98 8.85 9.49
N HIS A 112 21.48 7.80 10.13
CA HIS A 112 22.89 7.41 10.08
C HIS A 112 23.30 6.94 8.69
N GLY A 113 22.48 6.11 8.04
CA GLY A 113 22.69 5.64 6.68
C GLY A 113 22.88 6.78 5.68
N PHE A 114 22.00 7.78 5.70
CA PHE A 114 22.15 8.98 4.86
C PHE A 114 23.47 9.72 5.12
N LYS A 115 23.91 9.86 6.38
CA LYS A 115 25.22 10.47 6.69
C LYS A 115 26.38 9.67 6.09
N VAL A 116 26.29 8.34 6.08
CA VAL A 116 27.30 7.49 5.45
C VAL A 116 27.29 7.69 3.93
N LEU A 117 26.12 7.69 3.29
CA LEU A 117 25.98 7.94 1.84
C LEU A 117 26.49 9.35 1.44
N GLU A 118 26.18 10.36 2.24
CA GLU A 118 26.69 11.73 2.08
C GLU A 118 28.23 11.77 2.17
N ARG A 119 28.81 11.09 3.16
CA ARG A 119 30.26 10.94 3.33
C ARG A 119 30.92 10.22 2.14
N LEU A 120 30.25 9.22 1.57
CA LEU A 120 30.67 8.51 0.35
C LEU A 120 30.48 9.37 -0.92
N GLY A 121 29.90 10.57 -0.79
CA GLY A 121 29.77 11.55 -1.85
C GLY A 121 28.56 11.33 -2.75
N MET A 122 27.42 10.90 -2.19
CA MET A 122 26.18 10.63 -2.95
C MET A 122 25.78 11.76 -3.91
N HIS A 123 26.03 13.01 -3.52
CA HIS A 123 25.74 14.21 -4.33
C HIS A 123 26.61 14.36 -5.59
N ARG A 124 27.71 13.60 -5.71
CA ARG A 124 28.64 13.61 -6.85
C ARG A 124 28.43 12.43 -7.79
N TRP A 125 27.58 11.47 -7.43
CA TRP A 125 27.31 10.32 -8.27
C TRP A 125 26.58 10.79 -9.53
N GLN A 126 27.07 10.35 -10.68
CA GLN A 126 26.43 10.62 -11.96
C GLN A 126 25.21 9.71 -12.07
N LEU A 127 24.11 10.14 -11.47
CA LEU A 127 22.80 9.51 -11.50
C LEU A 127 21.79 10.55 -11.96
N ASP A 128 20.79 10.12 -12.69
CA ASP A 128 19.65 10.96 -13.08
C ASP A 128 18.58 10.91 -11.99
N TYR A 129 18.38 9.74 -11.37
CA TYR A 129 17.38 9.52 -10.33
C TYR A 129 17.92 8.74 -9.12
N ILE A 130 17.52 9.18 -7.94
CA ILE A 130 17.58 8.41 -6.70
C ILE A 130 16.15 8.26 -6.19
N VAL A 131 15.62 7.05 -6.20
CA VAL A 131 14.24 6.75 -5.77
C VAL A 131 14.30 6.00 -4.44
N MET A 132 13.73 6.60 -3.41
CA MET A 132 13.83 6.13 -2.03
C MET A 132 12.50 5.53 -1.57
N ASP A 133 12.51 4.27 -1.15
CA ASP A 133 11.34 3.56 -0.63
C ASP A 133 11.29 3.68 0.90
N PHE A 134 10.41 4.54 1.41
CA PHE A 134 10.34 4.87 2.83
C PHE A 134 9.18 4.19 3.56
N LEU A 135 9.44 3.77 4.80
CA LEU A 135 8.38 3.39 5.72
C LEU A 135 7.48 4.60 6.02
N GLY A 136 6.18 4.50 5.72
CA GLY A 136 5.21 5.57 5.86
C GLY A 136 4.14 5.37 6.93
N ASP A 137 4.18 4.27 7.69
CA ASP A 137 3.26 4.06 8.83
C ASP A 137 3.49 5.09 9.94
N VAL A 138 4.73 5.53 10.09
CA VAL A 138 5.15 6.56 11.02
C VAL A 138 5.99 7.59 10.29
N VAL A 139 5.66 8.87 10.47
CA VAL A 139 6.40 9.99 9.84
C VAL A 139 7.07 10.82 10.92
N CYS A 140 7.87 10.14 11.76
CA CYS A 140 8.56 10.75 12.89
C CYS A 140 10.07 10.52 12.84
N GLY A 141 10.82 11.42 13.47
CA GLY A 141 12.27 11.33 13.60
C GLY A 141 12.96 11.07 12.26
N GLY A 142 13.71 9.98 12.16
CA GLY A 142 14.47 9.65 10.96
C GLY A 142 13.64 9.20 9.75
N PHE A 143 12.39 8.74 9.93
CA PHE A 143 11.50 8.41 8.82
C PHE A 143 10.92 9.66 8.14
N ALA A 144 10.98 10.81 8.82
CA ALA A 144 10.68 12.12 8.24
C ALA A 144 11.90 12.76 7.55
N THR A 145 13.09 12.14 7.58
CA THR A 145 14.35 12.71 7.06
C THR A 145 14.24 13.25 5.63
N PRO A 146 13.60 12.58 4.66
CA PRO A 146 13.37 13.12 3.32
C PRO A 146 12.71 14.47 3.30
N LEU A 147 11.69 14.65 4.15
CA LEU A 147 10.91 15.87 4.28
C LEU A 147 11.69 16.91 5.09
N ALA A 148 12.14 16.53 6.28
CA ALA A 148 12.75 17.40 7.28
C ALA A 148 14.09 18.01 6.83
N ARG A 149 14.90 17.25 6.07
CA ARG A 149 16.19 17.73 5.54
C ARG A 149 16.09 18.20 4.08
N SER A 150 14.89 18.22 3.50
CA SER A 150 14.67 18.47 2.07
C SER A 150 15.60 17.62 1.17
N LEU A 151 15.81 16.35 1.56
CA LEU A 151 16.60 15.42 0.76
C LEU A 151 15.79 14.95 -0.46
N ALA A 152 14.49 14.73 -0.29
CA ALA A 152 13.61 14.49 -1.42
C ALA A 152 13.18 15.82 -2.03
N GLU A 153 13.31 15.95 -3.35
CA GLU A 153 12.70 17.04 -4.10
C GLU A 153 11.19 16.79 -4.23
N ARG A 154 10.83 15.54 -4.53
CA ARG A 154 9.47 15.12 -4.85
C ARG A 154 9.05 13.90 -4.03
N VAL A 155 7.81 13.89 -3.57
CA VAL A 155 7.20 12.80 -2.79
C VAL A 155 5.98 12.25 -3.51
N ILE A 156 5.89 10.94 -3.58
CA ILE A 156 4.72 10.22 -4.06
C ILE A 156 4.20 9.36 -2.91
N ILE A 157 2.89 9.34 -2.70
CA ILE A 157 2.25 8.54 -1.65
C ILE A 157 1.46 7.41 -2.31
N VAL A 158 1.79 6.17 -1.97
CA VAL A 158 1.06 4.98 -2.41
C VAL A 158 -0.09 4.73 -1.43
N VAL A 159 -1.30 4.62 -1.98
CA VAL A 159 -2.54 4.41 -1.23
C VAL A 159 -3.34 3.25 -1.80
N GLY A 160 -4.28 2.73 -1.01
CA GLY A 160 -5.41 1.93 -1.48
C GLY A 160 -6.71 2.57 -1.00
N HIS A 161 -7.82 1.85 -1.14
CA HIS A 161 -9.14 2.36 -0.74
C HIS A 161 -9.43 2.17 0.77
N ASP A 162 -8.54 1.48 1.51
CA ASP A 162 -8.74 1.22 2.93
C ASP A 162 -8.42 2.44 3.82
N ARG A 163 -9.23 2.59 4.89
CA ARG A 163 -9.11 3.69 5.86
C ARG A 163 -7.70 3.88 6.41
N GLN A 164 -6.99 2.79 6.71
CA GLN A 164 -5.67 2.89 7.31
C GLN A 164 -4.63 3.38 6.31
N SER A 165 -4.74 3.00 5.04
CA SER A 165 -3.86 3.52 3.99
C SER A 165 -4.06 5.01 3.77
N LEU A 166 -5.31 5.47 3.68
CA LEU A 166 -5.62 6.88 3.51
C LEU A 166 -5.28 7.71 4.75
N TYR A 167 -5.41 7.13 5.95
CA TYR A 167 -4.97 7.76 7.20
C TYR A 167 -3.46 7.99 7.21
N ALA A 168 -2.68 6.98 6.81
CA ALA A 168 -1.23 7.14 6.66
C ALA A 168 -0.89 8.23 5.64
N ALA A 169 -1.58 8.27 4.49
CA ALA A 169 -1.41 9.31 3.49
C ALA A 169 -1.69 10.72 4.04
N ASN A 170 -2.77 10.88 4.81
CA ASN A 170 -3.12 12.15 5.45
C ASN A 170 -2.01 12.62 6.42
N ASN A 171 -1.46 11.72 7.23
CA ASN A 171 -0.37 12.05 8.15
C ASN A 171 0.94 12.41 7.41
N ILE A 172 1.23 11.75 6.28
CA ILE A 172 2.38 12.11 5.43
C ILE A 172 2.18 13.51 4.84
N ALA A 173 0.97 13.80 4.36
CA ALA A 173 0.60 15.11 3.83
C ALA A 173 0.74 16.22 4.90
N GLU A 174 0.29 15.94 6.12
CA GLU A 174 0.43 16.82 7.29
C GLU A 174 1.90 17.06 7.64
N ALA A 175 2.71 16.01 7.72
CA ALA A 175 4.13 16.14 7.99
C ALA A 175 4.84 16.97 6.92
N ALA A 176 4.52 16.76 5.64
CA ALA A 176 5.09 17.54 4.54
C ALA A 176 4.72 19.03 4.63
N ARG A 177 3.46 19.37 4.95
CA ARG A 177 3.03 20.76 5.21
C ARG A 177 3.77 21.38 6.39
N TYR A 178 3.92 20.62 7.47
CA TYR A 178 4.66 21.05 8.65
C TYR A 178 6.12 21.39 8.32
N PHE A 179 6.82 20.55 7.56
CA PHE A 179 8.21 20.86 7.18
C PHE A 179 8.30 21.99 6.16
N GLN A 180 7.34 22.15 5.26
CA GLN A 180 7.27 23.29 4.36
C GLN A 180 7.07 24.62 5.11
N SER A 181 6.22 24.65 6.15
CA SER A 181 6.04 25.86 6.97
C SER A 181 7.31 26.26 7.73
N MET A 182 8.22 25.31 7.95
CA MET A 182 9.55 25.51 8.52
C MET A 182 10.62 25.85 7.48
N GLY A 183 10.25 26.07 6.21
CA GLY A 183 11.16 26.42 5.12
C GLY A 183 11.68 25.24 4.29
N GLY A 184 11.13 24.04 4.49
CA GLY A 184 11.42 22.87 3.65
C GLY A 184 10.95 23.07 2.20
N THR A 185 11.67 22.45 1.26
CA THR A 185 11.41 22.62 -0.19
C THR A 185 10.80 21.38 -0.85
N THR A 186 10.68 20.27 -0.13
CA THR A 186 10.09 19.02 -0.63
C THR A 186 8.63 19.23 -1.03
N GLN A 187 8.25 18.72 -2.19
CA GLN A 187 6.89 18.84 -2.73
C GLN A 187 6.23 17.47 -2.88
N ILE A 188 4.94 17.38 -2.58
CA ILE A 188 4.15 16.20 -2.91
C ILE A 188 3.72 16.31 -4.38
N LEU A 189 3.94 15.25 -5.15
CA LEU A 189 3.42 15.14 -6.50
C LEU A 189 1.95 14.72 -6.49
N GLY A 190 1.63 13.69 -5.71
CA GLY A 190 0.29 13.14 -5.65
C GLY A 190 0.25 11.71 -5.13
N LEU A 191 -0.88 11.06 -5.38
CA LEU A 191 -1.21 9.72 -4.94
C LEU A 191 -1.01 8.70 -6.07
N ILE A 192 -0.56 7.50 -5.73
CA ILE A 192 -0.69 6.32 -6.58
C ILE A 192 -1.68 5.39 -5.91
N VAL A 193 -2.82 5.14 -6.54
CA VAL A 193 -3.78 4.15 -6.06
C VAL A 193 -3.28 2.78 -6.50
N ASN A 194 -2.89 1.93 -5.57
CA ASN A 194 -2.38 0.60 -5.82
C ASN A 194 -3.38 -0.44 -5.33
N ARG A 195 -3.40 -1.59 -6.02
CA ARG A 195 -4.43 -2.62 -5.84
C ARG A 195 -5.83 -2.02 -5.97
N ASP A 196 -5.97 -1.15 -6.98
CA ASP A 196 -7.23 -0.50 -7.29
C ASP A 196 -8.27 -1.56 -7.64
N ASP A 197 -9.32 -1.63 -6.83
CA ASP A 197 -10.44 -2.56 -6.95
C ASP A 197 -11.68 -1.90 -7.60
N GLY A 198 -11.54 -0.65 -8.05
CA GLY A 198 -12.62 0.13 -8.67
C GLY A 198 -13.44 0.96 -7.67
N SER A 199 -13.12 0.91 -6.37
CA SER A 199 -13.76 1.77 -5.37
C SER A 199 -13.37 3.25 -5.56
N ASP A 200 -14.19 4.15 -5.03
CA ASP A 200 -14.00 5.61 -5.16
C ASP A 200 -13.45 6.28 -3.90
N THR A 201 -13.22 5.54 -2.80
CA THR A 201 -12.77 6.12 -1.53
C THR A 201 -11.47 6.92 -1.63
N ALA A 202 -10.55 6.48 -2.50
CA ALA A 202 -9.30 7.18 -2.76
C ALA A 202 -9.54 8.49 -3.55
N ASP A 203 -10.56 8.53 -4.41
CA ASP A 203 -10.99 9.73 -5.13
C ASP A 203 -11.63 10.73 -4.19
N LEU A 204 -12.55 10.29 -3.33
CA LEU A 204 -13.17 11.13 -2.29
C LEU A 204 -12.10 11.77 -1.40
N PHE A 205 -11.08 10.98 -1.01
CA PHE A 205 -9.93 11.48 -0.26
C PHE A 205 -9.08 12.48 -1.08
N ALA A 206 -8.80 12.17 -2.34
CA ALA A 206 -8.04 13.03 -3.26
C ALA A 206 -8.74 14.38 -3.46
N GLU A 207 -10.05 14.38 -3.68
CA GLU A 207 -10.87 15.58 -3.83
C GLU A 207 -10.90 16.40 -2.54
N ALA A 208 -11.14 15.75 -1.38
CA ALA A 208 -11.21 16.43 -0.09
C ALA A 208 -9.87 17.07 0.30
N THR A 209 -8.74 16.44 -0.03
CA THR A 209 -7.40 16.95 0.27
C THR A 209 -6.84 17.88 -0.80
N GLY A 210 -7.33 17.79 -2.04
CA GLY A 210 -6.73 18.42 -3.22
C GLY A 210 -5.47 17.73 -3.75
N LEU A 211 -5.14 16.52 -3.26
CA LEU A 211 -4.00 15.74 -3.76
C LEU A 211 -4.38 15.02 -5.06
N PRO A 212 -3.65 15.21 -6.18
CA PRO A 212 -4.00 14.56 -7.44
C PRO A 212 -3.65 13.07 -7.42
N ILE A 213 -4.46 12.24 -8.07
CA ILE A 213 -4.12 10.85 -8.38
C ILE A 213 -3.25 10.85 -9.65
N LEU A 214 -2.02 10.38 -9.51
CA LEU A 214 -1.02 10.35 -10.59
C LEU A 214 -1.23 9.16 -11.53
N THR A 215 -1.57 8.01 -10.97
CA THR A 215 -1.87 6.79 -11.71
C THR A 215 -2.61 5.78 -10.81
N ARG A 216 -3.19 4.79 -11.46
CA ARG A 216 -3.92 3.68 -10.84
C ARG A 216 -3.31 2.37 -11.28
N VAL A 217 -3.01 1.51 -10.30
CA VAL A 217 -2.46 0.18 -10.52
C VAL A 217 -3.52 -0.84 -10.10
N PRO A 218 -4.15 -1.54 -11.07
CA PRO A 218 -5.28 -2.41 -10.78
C PRO A 218 -4.90 -3.59 -9.90
N LEU A 219 -5.84 -4.05 -9.07
CA LEU A 219 -5.71 -5.31 -8.36
C LEU A 219 -5.56 -6.46 -9.37
N SER A 220 -4.47 -7.22 -9.27
CA SER A 220 -4.22 -8.35 -10.17
C SER A 220 -3.54 -9.50 -9.46
N HIS A 221 -4.21 -10.67 -9.47
CA HIS A 221 -3.65 -11.90 -8.95
C HIS A 221 -2.34 -12.29 -9.66
N ARG A 222 -2.30 -12.15 -10.99
CA ARG A 222 -1.12 -12.51 -11.79
C ARG A 222 0.08 -11.63 -11.44
N VAL A 223 -0.12 -10.32 -11.29
CA VAL A 223 0.95 -9.41 -10.86
C VAL A 223 1.38 -9.67 -9.44
N ARG A 224 0.45 -10.02 -8.53
CA ARG A 224 0.81 -10.44 -7.16
C ARG A 224 1.78 -11.63 -7.18
N VAL A 225 1.47 -12.67 -7.96
CA VAL A 225 2.35 -13.85 -8.09
C VAL A 225 3.72 -13.48 -8.64
N LEU A 226 3.81 -12.56 -9.62
CA LEU A 226 5.09 -12.05 -10.12
C LEU A 226 5.87 -11.30 -9.03
N ALA A 227 5.20 -10.39 -8.32
CA ALA A 227 5.81 -9.60 -7.26
C ALA A 227 6.33 -10.47 -6.11
N ASP A 228 5.55 -11.47 -5.68
CA ASP A 228 5.96 -12.45 -4.65
C ASP A 228 7.17 -13.28 -5.10
N ALA A 229 7.31 -13.50 -6.41
CA ALA A 229 8.48 -14.13 -7.02
C ALA A 229 9.64 -13.16 -7.32
N CYS A 230 9.60 -11.92 -6.82
CA CYS A 230 10.60 -10.87 -7.09
C CYS A 230 10.78 -10.56 -8.58
N ARG A 231 9.68 -10.56 -9.35
CA ARG A 231 9.68 -10.25 -10.79
C ARG A 231 8.96 -8.94 -11.06
N LEU A 232 9.44 -8.23 -12.09
CA LEU A 232 8.81 -7.01 -12.58
C LEU A 232 7.46 -7.33 -13.21
N SER A 233 6.52 -6.38 -13.13
CA SER A 233 5.18 -6.53 -13.70
C SER A 233 5.14 -6.42 -15.22
N PHE A 234 6.27 -6.11 -15.87
CA PHE A 234 6.35 -5.80 -17.30
C PHE A 234 5.99 -6.96 -18.24
N GLU A 235 5.90 -8.19 -17.72
CA GLU A 235 5.35 -9.33 -18.46
C GLU A 235 3.87 -9.19 -18.77
N ILE A 236 3.17 -8.33 -18.03
CA ILE A 236 1.79 -7.96 -18.29
C ILE A 236 1.80 -6.58 -18.95
N GLU A 237 1.43 -6.55 -20.23
CA GLU A 237 1.53 -5.37 -21.09
C GLU A 237 0.82 -4.14 -20.50
N SER A 238 -0.36 -4.31 -19.90
CA SER A 238 -1.09 -3.22 -19.26
C SER A 238 -0.31 -2.58 -18.11
N PHE A 239 0.38 -3.38 -17.29
CA PHE A 239 1.21 -2.86 -16.21
C PHE A 239 2.49 -2.20 -16.75
N ASN A 240 3.10 -2.77 -17.79
CA ASN A 240 4.20 -2.10 -18.47
C ASN A 240 3.80 -0.70 -18.97
N HIS A 241 2.62 -0.56 -19.58
CA HIS A 241 2.09 0.73 -20.02
C HIS A 241 1.90 1.71 -18.86
N ILE A 242 1.29 1.28 -17.75
CA ILE A 242 1.08 2.12 -16.56
C ILE A 242 2.42 2.70 -16.07
N PHE A 243 3.44 1.86 -15.92
CA PHE A 243 4.75 2.33 -15.46
C PHE A 243 5.49 3.15 -16.51
N ALA A 244 5.32 2.86 -17.81
CA ALA A 244 5.85 3.65 -18.90
C ALA A 244 5.33 5.09 -18.87
N GLU A 245 4.02 5.25 -18.71
CA GLU A 245 3.36 6.54 -18.63
C GLU A 245 3.78 7.30 -17.38
N LEU A 246 3.77 6.66 -16.21
CA LEU A 246 4.21 7.26 -14.96
C LEU A 246 5.68 7.72 -15.02
N ALA A 247 6.58 6.85 -15.50
CA ALA A 247 8.00 7.18 -15.66
C ALA A 247 8.18 8.32 -16.66
N GLY A 248 7.45 8.31 -17.77
CA GLY A 248 7.45 9.39 -18.76
C GLY A 248 6.99 10.72 -18.16
N HIS A 249 5.90 10.73 -17.39
CA HIS A 249 5.41 11.94 -16.73
C HIS A 249 6.41 12.51 -15.71
N ILE A 250 7.07 11.64 -14.93
CA ILE A 250 8.14 12.05 -14.01
C ILE A 250 9.35 12.58 -14.77
N ALA A 251 9.77 11.88 -15.83
CA ALA A 251 10.97 12.19 -16.58
C ALA A 251 10.90 13.56 -17.28
N HIS A 252 9.74 13.88 -17.84
CA HIS A 252 9.51 15.13 -18.60
C HIS A 252 8.97 16.27 -17.74
N ASP A 253 8.86 16.11 -16.41
CA ASP A 253 8.28 17.11 -15.50
C ASP A 253 6.85 17.52 -15.86
N ASN A 254 6.07 16.57 -16.39
CA ASN A 254 4.67 16.79 -16.76
C ASN A 254 3.72 16.76 -15.54
N ILE A 255 4.22 16.36 -14.37
CA ILE A 255 3.45 16.36 -13.13
C ILE A 255 3.76 17.66 -12.38
N PRO A 256 2.83 18.63 -12.34
CA PRO A 256 3.03 19.84 -11.56
C PRO A 256 3.12 19.47 -10.08
N ALA A 257 3.95 20.20 -9.34
CA ALA A 257 4.00 20.05 -7.89
C ALA A 257 2.66 20.45 -7.28
N CYS A 258 2.12 19.61 -6.39
CA CYS A 258 0.91 19.94 -5.67
C CYS A 258 1.25 20.89 -4.52
N THR A 259 0.98 22.18 -4.71
CA THR A 259 1.23 23.21 -3.68
C THR A 259 0.02 23.50 -2.83
N ASP A 260 -1.19 23.20 -3.30
CA ASP A 260 -2.45 23.73 -2.77
C ASP A 260 -3.30 22.66 -2.05
N TYR A 261 -2.67 21.57 -1.61
CA TYR A 261 -3.37 20.55 -0.82
C TYR A 261 -3.50 20.93 0.66
N ARG A 262 -4.54 20.40 1.30
CA ARG A 262 -4.81 20.52 2.74
C ARG A 262 -5.06 19.12 3.34
N PRO A 263 -4.26 18.68 4.31
CA PRO A 263 -4.58 17.50 5.12
C PRO A 263 -5.91 17.69 5.85
N LEU A 264 -6.68 16.62 5.97
CA LEU A 264 -7.98 16.62 6.64
C LEU A 264 -7.80 16.54 8.16
N ASP A 265 -8.65 17.22 8.90
CA ASP A 265 -8.81 16.91 10.33
C ASP A 265 -9.53 15.56 10.54
N TYR A 266 -9.71 15.14 11.78
CA TYR A 266 -10.25 13.82 12.08
C TYR A 266 -11.70 13.65 11.61
N ASP A 267 -12.55 14.66 11.77
CA ASP A 267 -13.97 14.57 11.39
C ASP A 267 -14.13 14.66 9.87
N GLU A 268 -13.39 15.55 9.22
CA GLU A 268 -13.29 15.63 7.76
C GLU A 268 -12.79 14.32 7.16
N PHE A 269 -11.79 13.69 7.80
CA PHE A 269 -11.25 12.40 7.37
C PHE A 269 -12.27 11.27 7.53
N LEU A 270 -13.02 11.22 8.63
CA LEU A 270 -14.08 10.22 8.81
C LEU A 270 -15.20 10.38 7.79
N ALA A 271 -15.52 11.62 7.40
CA ALA A 271 -16.56 11.91 6.41
C ALA A 271 -16.25 11.30 5.03
N VAL A 272 -14.97 11.08 4.69
CA VAL A 272 -14.56 10.34 3.47
C VAL A 272 -15.11 8.90 3.44
N PHE A 273 -15.40 8.33 4.61
CA PHE A 273 -15.92 6.95 4.76
C PHE A 273 -17.39 6.94 5.18
N ASP A 274 -18.13 8.04 4.97
CA ASP A 274 -19.49 8.23 5.48
C ASP A 274 -19.61 8.01 7.01
N ALA A 275 -18.50 8.22 7.73
CA ALA A 275 -18.43 8.04 9.16
C ALA A 275 -18.38 9.40 9.88
N GLN A 276 -18.80 9.42 11.13
CA GLN A 276 -18.70 10.58 12.00
C GLN A 276 -18.23 10.16 13.38
N GLN A 277 -17.47 11.03 14.05
CA GLN A 277 -17.11 10.77 15.43
C GLN A 277 -18.37 10.78 16.30
N PRO A 278 -18.58 9.76 17.15
CA PRO A 278 -19.68 9.77 18.11
C PRO A 278 -19.57 10.99 19.04
N PRO A 279 -20.71 11.59 19.44
CA PRO A 279 -20.70 12.76 20.29
C PRO A 279 -20.15 12.45 21.68
N GLY A 280 -19.37 13.40 22.21
CA GLY A 280 -18.78 13.31 23.55
C GLY A 280 -17.50 12.48 23.60
N THR A 281 -16.91 12.43 24.79
CA THR A 281 -15.71 11.61 25.05
C THR A 281 -16.14 10.39 25.86
N PRO A 282 -15.63 9.18 25.53
CA PRO A 282 -15.84 8.01 26.38
C PRO A 282 -15.41 8.30 27.83
N PRO A 283 -16.09 7.72 28.83
CA PRO A 283 -15.69 7.89 30.23
C PRO A 283 -14.26 7.35 30.43
N ALA A 284 -13.43 8.12 31.13
CA ALA A 284 -12.09 7.67 31.49
C ALA A 284 -12.16 6.52 32.50
N ALA A 285 -11.32 5.50 32.32
CA ALA A 285 -11.19 4.42 33.28
C ALA A 285 -10.63 4.95 34.61
N THR A 286 -11.20 4.47 35.72
CA THR A 286 -10.71 4.75 37.07
C THR A 286 -9.65 3.73 37.49
N ALA A 287 -8.90 4.05 38.56
CA ALA A 287 -7.99 3.08 39.17
C ALA A 287 -8.72 1.83 39.67
N ALA A 288 -9.97 1.95 40.13
CA ALA A 288 -10.77 0.81 40.55
C ALA A 288 -11.11 -0.11 39.37
N ASP A 289 -11.39 0.45 38.19
CA ASP A 289 -11.69 -0.34 36.98
C ASP A 289 -10.50 -1.20 36.53
N LEU A 290 -9.26 -0.77 36.81
CA LEU A 290 -8.04 -1.42 36.34
C LEU A 290 -7.28 -2.21 37.42
N PHE A 291 -7.42 -1.84 38.70
CA PHE A 291 -6.65 -2.38 39.83
C PHE A 291 -7.52 -3.03 40.90
N ALA A 292 -8.77 -3.39 40.62
CA ALA A 292 -9.59 -4.15 41.56
C ALA A 292 -8.99 -5.53 41.87
N ASP A 293 -8.91 -5.89 43.16
CA ASP A 293 -8.43 -7.21 43.62
C ASP A 293 -9.41 -8.36 43.31
N ALA A 294 -10.67 -8.03 42.97
CA ALA A 294 -11.70 -9.00 42.66
C ALA A 294 -11.78 -9.27 41.15
N VAL A 295 -11.66 -10.53 40.74
CA VAL A 295 -11.86 -10.95 39.35
C VAL A 295 -13.35 -10.85 39.02
N PRO A 296 -13.76 -10.03 38.03
CA PRO A 296 -15.17 -9.94 37.63
C PRO A 296 -15.68 -11.29 37.13
N ASP A 297 -16.97 -11.53 37.34
CA ASP A 297 -17.64 -12.75 36.91
C ASP A 297 -17.56 -12.91 35.38
N ARG A 298 -16.87 -13.98 34.94
CA ARG A 298 -16.66 -14.31 33.52
C ARG A 298 -17.84 -15.05 32.89
N SER A 299 -18.91 -15.28 33.65
CA SER A 299 -20.11 -16.00 33.18
C SER A 299 -21.04 -15.16 32.30
N LEU A 300 -20.73 -13.88 32.07
CA LEU A 300 -21.43 -13.03 31.11
C LEU A 300 -21.22 -13.57 29.69
N GLY A 301 -22.13 -14.46 29.26
CA GLY A 301 -22.32 -14.83 27.88
C GLY A 301 -22.86 -13.63 27.11
N VAL A 302 -21.97 -12.73 26.69
CA VAL A 302 -22.34 -11.67 25.76
C VAL A 302 -22.67 -12.34 24.43
N ALA A 303 -23.96 -12.37 24.08
CA ALA A 303 -24.39 -12.78 22.75
C ALA A 303 -23.83 -11.76 21.76
N VAL A 304 -22.78 -12.13 21.02
CA VAL A 304 -22.10 -11.27 20.04
C VAL A 304 -23.09 -10.69 19.01
N GLU A 305 -24.17 -11.41 18.73
CA GLU A 305 -25.30 -11.00 17.90
C GLU A 305 -25.95 -9.67 18.35
N SER A 306 -25.94 -9.38 19.65
CA SER A 306 -26.46 -8.11 20.20
C SER A 306 -25.55 -6.90 19.96
N LEU A 307 -24.31 -7.12 19.52
CA LEU A 307 -23.32 -6.08 19.20
C LEU A 307 -23.29 -5.73 17.70
N ILE A 308 -24.00 -6.49 16.87
CA ILE A 308 -24.07 -6.27 15.42
C ILE A 308 -25.18 -5.25 15.15
N SER A 309 -24.81 -3.98 15.02
CA SER A 309 -25.66 -3.03 14.28
C SER A 309 -25.61 -3.40 12.80
N ALA A 310 -26.75 -3.31 12.11
CA ALA A 310 -26.80 -3.55 10.67
C ALA A 310 -25.74 -2.68 9.97
N PRO A 311 -24.87 -3.25 9.11
CA PRO A 311 -23.87 -2.46 8.40
C PRO A 311 -24.56 -1.37 7.57
N GLN A 312 -24.09 -0.12 7.71
CA GLN A 312 -24.45 0.94 6.76
C GLN A 312 -23.80 0.58 5.42
N ARG A 313 -24.64 0.33 4.43
CA ARG A 313 -24.30 -0.25 3.12
C ARG A 313 -23.33 0.64 2.34
N ALA A 314 -22.26 0.04 1.81
CA ALA A 314 -21.61 0.55 0.60
C ALA A 314 -22.64 0.51 -0.54
N GLN A 315 -22.82 1.62 -1.25
CA GLN A 315 -23.75 1.68 -2.38
C GLN A 315 -23.11 1.00 -3.59
N VAL A 316 -23.58 -0.20 -3.91
CA VAL A 316 -23.26 -0.88 -5.18
C VAL A 316 -23.97 -0.13 -6.31
N ILE A 317 -23.19 0.44 -7.24
CA ILE A 317 -23.68 1.32 -8.32
C ILE A 317 -24.32 0.52 -9.48
N ASP A 318 -23.95 -0.75 -9.67
CA ASP A 318 -24.48 -1.59 -10.76
C ASP A 318 -25.90 -2.13 -10.45
N PRO A 319 -26.93 -1.81 -11.28
CA PRO A 319 -28.29 -2.34 -11.13
C PRO A 319 -28.40 -3.87 -11.11
N LEU A 320 -27.54 -4.58 -11.85
CA LEU A 320 -27.52 -6.04 -11.92
C LEU A 320 -26.94 -6.64 -10.64
N HIS A 321 -25.84 -6.09 -10.13
CA HIS A 321 -25.26 -6.52 -8.85
C HIS A 321 -26.23 -6.26 -7.71
N ARG A 322 -26.91 -5.10 -7.73
CA ARG A 322 -27.96 -4.78 -6.77
C ARG A 322 -29.09 -5.81 -6.80
N GLN A 323 -29.54 -6.22 -7.99
CA GLN A 323 -30.60 -7.21 -8.13
C GLN A 323 -30.16 -8.59 -7.61
N VAL A 324 -28.92 -9.00 -7.88
CA VAL A 324 -28.34 -10.24 -7.33
C VAL A 324 -28.25 -10.14 -5.80
N GLN A 325 -27.72 -9.04 -5.27
CA GLN A 325 -27.61 -8.79 -3.84
C GLN A 325 -28.97 -8.86 -3.13
N GLU A 326 -29.97 -8.10 -3.61
CA GLU A 326 -31.32 -8.08 -3.03
C GLU A 326 -31.95 -9.48 -3.04
N THR A 327 -31.71 -10.27 -4.10
CA THR A 327 -32.20 -11.64 -4.23
C THR A 327 -31.52 -12.59 -3.23
N MET A 328 -30.20 -12.49 -3.05
CA MET A 328 -29.45 -13.30 -2.09
C MET A 328 -29.79 -12.95 -0.64
N GLU A 329 -29.94 -11.66 -0.34
CA GLU A 329 -30.36 -11.20 0.99
C GLU A 329 -31.78 -11.65 1.32
N ALA A 330 -32.70 -11.67 0.35
CA ALA A 330 -34.07 -12.16 0.53
C ALA A 330 -34.16 -13.65 0.92
N ILE A 331 -33.13 -14.44 0.59
CA ILE A 331 -33.02 -15.85 0.99
C ILE A 331 -32.15 -16.06 2.24
N GLY A 332 -31.71 -14.98 2.89
CA GLY A 332 -30.94 -15.02 4.13
C GLY A 332 -29.43 -15.17 3.94
N LEU A 333 -28.90 -14.96 2.73
CA LEU A 333 -27.46 -14.92 2.49
C LEU A 333 -26.94 -13.49 2.59
N HIS A 334 -26.07 -13.25 3.56
CA HIS A 334 -25.39 -11.97 3.71
C HIS A 334 -24.23 -11.86 2.72
N VAL A 335 -24.46 -11.10 1.64
CA VAL A 335 -23.45 -10.84 0.62
C VAL A 335 -22.40 -9.87 1.16
N THR A 336 -21.14 -10.30 1.20
CA THR A 336 -20.00 -9.52 1.68
C THR A 336 -19.14 -8.96 0.55
N ALA A 337 -19.18 -9.57 -0.64
CA ALA A 337 -18.57 -9.05 -1.85
C ALA A 337 -19.31 -9.55 -3.10
N LEU A 338 -19.26 -8.77 -4.17
CA LEU A 338 -19.82 -9.05 -5.49
C LEU A 338 -18.78 -8.63 -6.53
N ASP A 339 -18.29 -9.58 -7.31
CA ASP A 339 -17.24 -9.35 -8.31
C ASP A 339 -17.70 -9.83 -9.69
N ASP A 340 -17.33 -9.11 -10.75
CA ASP A 340 -17.51 -9.57 -12.13
C ASP A 340 -16.24 -10.24 -12.66
N ASN A 341 -16.34 -11.53 -12.96
CA ASN A 341 -15.28 -12.29 -13.60
C ASN A 341 -15.58 -12.50 -15.09
N HIS A 342 -14.57 -12.27 -15.94
CA HIS A 342 -14.67 -12.37 -17.39
C HIS A 342 -14.93 -13.80 -17.90
N GLU A 343 -14.57 -14.83 -17.13
CA GLU A 343 -14.83 -16.26 -17.42
C GLU A 343 -16.05 -16.79 -16.67
N ASP A 344 -16.23 -16.38 -15.42
CA ASP A 344 -17.22 -16.98 -14.51
C ASP A 344 -18.50 -16.16 -14.31
N GLY A 345 -18.58 -14.94 -14.86
CA GLY A 345 -19.69 -14.00 -14.64
C GLY A 345 -19.69 -13.42 -13.23
N ILE A 346 -20.87 -13.14 -12.67
CA ILE A 346 -20.99 -12.60 -11.30
C ILE A 346 -20.54 -13.66 -10.29
N VAL A 347 -19.68 -13.28 -9.37
CA VAL A 347 -19.24 -14.07 -8.22
C VAL A 347 -19.74 -13.39 -6.95
N VAL A 348 -20.46 -14.14 -6.11
CA VAL A 348 -21.03 -13.65 -4.86
C VAL A 348 -20.26 -14.28 -3.71
N THR A 349 -19.66 -13.46 -2.85
CA THR A 349 -19.09 -13.93 -1.59
C THR A 349 -20.10 -13.72 -0.47
N ALA A 350 -20.44 -14.78 0.27
CA ALA A 350 -21.32 -14.71 1.43
C ALA A 350 -20.63 -15.39 2.63
N GLY A 351 -19.93 -14.60 3.45
CA GLY A 351 -19.15 -15.13 4.57
C GLY A 351 -17.99 -16.00 4.08
N PRO A 352 -17.89 -17.29 4.49
CA PRO A 352 -16.82 -18.19 4.04
C PRO A 352 -17.10 -18.87 2.68
N THR A 353 -18.26 -18.61 2.07
CA THR A 353 -18.70 -19.30 0.86
C THR A 353 -18.55 -18.41 -0.37
N GLU A 354 -17.88 -18.91 -1.40
CA GLU A 354 -17.81 -18.29 -2.72
C GLU A 354 -18.85 -18.92 -3.65
N ILE A 355 -19.71 -18.11 -4.25
CA ILE A 355 -20.79 -18.59 -5.12
C ILE A 355 -20.55 -18.09 -6.54
N LEU A 356 -20.25 -18.99 -7.47
CA LEU A 356 -20.20 -18.66 -8.90
C LEU A 356 -21.63 -18.52 -9.42
N PHE A 357 -22.09 -17.28 -9.51
CA PHE A 357 -23.46 -16.95 -9.91
C PHE A 357 -23.62 -16.91 -11.43
N GLY A 358 -22.60 -16.48 -12.16
CA GLY A 358 -22.65 -16.39 -13.62
C GLY A 358 -23.44 -15.20 -14.11
N GLN A 359 -24.03 -15.34 -15.29
CA GLN A 359 -24.96 -14.35 -15.81
C GLN A 359 -26.23 -14.32 -14.94
N PRO A 360 -26.84 -13.14 -14.70
CA PRO A 360 -28.04 -12.99 -13.87
C PRO A 360 -29.33 -13.41 -14.60
N THR A 361 -29.27 -14.50 -15.34
CA THR A 361 -30.41 -15.20 -15.90
C THR A 361 -30.97 -16.20 -14.87
N GLU A 362 -32.28 -16.43 -14.90
CA GLU A 362 -32.94 -17.43 -14.03
C GLU A 362 -32.75 -17.19 -12.52
N LEU A 363 -32.65 -15.92 -12.11
CA LEU A 363 -32.45 -15.47 -10.72
C LEU A 363 -33.30 -16.23 -9.70
N ASN A 364 -34.60 -16.38 -9.94
CA ASN A 364 -35.51 -17.08 -9.02
C ASN A 364 -35.15 -18.56 -8.84
N ALA A 365 -34.68 -19.23 -9.90
CA ALA A 365 -34.32 -20.64 -9.85
C ALA A 365 -32.98 -20.83 -9.12
N LYS A 366 -31.98 -19.97 -9.41
CA LYS A 366 -30.71 -19.91 -8.67
C LYS A 366 -30.94 -19.63 -7.18
N ALA A 367 -31.78 -18.64 -6.86
CA ALA A 367 -32.12 -18.30 -5.49
C ALA A 367 -32.86 -19.43 -4.76
N ALA A 368 -33.80 -20.10 -5.43
CA ALA A 368 -34.52 -21.24 -4.85
C ALA A 368 -33.58 -22.41 -4.53
N PHE A 369 -32.62 -22.70 -5.42
CA PHE A 369 -31.59 -23.71 -5.19
C PHE A 369 -30.71 -23.35 -4.00
N LEU A 370 -30.16 -22.13 -3.98
CA LEU A 370 -29.31 -21.66 -2.86
C LEU A 370 -30.08 -21.66 -1.54
N ALA A 371 -31.33 -21.18 -1.53
CA ALA A 371 -32.19 -21.22 -0.35
C ALA A 371 -32.46 -22.65 0.14
N ALA A 372 -32.57 -23.63 -0.76
CA ALA A 372 -32.70 -25.03 -0.39
C ALA A 372 -31.38 -25.61 0.14
N LEU A 373 -30.26 -25.27 -0.51
CA LEU A 373 -28.92 -25.74 -0.16
C LEU A 373 -28.50 -25.24 1.23
N PHE A 374 -28.62 -23.94 1.51
CA PHE A 374 -28.23 -23.37 2.80
C PHE A 374 -29.22 -23.70 3.94
N ARG A 375 -30.46 -24.09 3.62
CA ARG A 375 -31.39 -24.65 4.62
C ARG A 375 -30.96 -26.00 5.20
N THR A 376 -30.00 -26.69 4.56
CA THR A 376 -29.44 -27.93 5.10
C THR A 376 -28.55 -27.71 6.33
N GLY A 377 -28.11 -26.46 6.58
CA GLY A 377 -27.21 -26.11 7.68
C GLY A 377 -25.76 -26.57 7.49
N GLN A 378 -25.41 -27.12 6.31
CA GLN A 378 -24.04 -27.44 5.94
C GLN A 378 -23.29 -26.17 5.51
N VAL A 379 -21.99 -26.13 5.80
CA VAL A 379 -21.10 -25.05 5.38
C VAL A 379 -20.43 -25.46 4.08
N PHE A 380 -20.56 -24.63 3.06
CA PHE A 380 -19.92 -24.82 1.77
C PHE A 380 -18.81 -23.80 1.61
N SER A 381 -17.67 -24.22 1.07
CA SER A 381 -16.60 -23.30 0.71
C SER A 381 -16.85 -22.70 -0.68
N HIS A 382 -17.52 -23.46 -1.55
CA HIS A 382 -17.78 -23.05 -2.92
C HIS A 382 -19.08 -23.64 -3.44
N VAL A 383 -19.84 -22.84 -4.20
CA VAL A 383 -21.10 -23.23 -4.83
C VAL A 383 -21.17 -22.66 -6.25
N ASP A 384 -21.25 -23.51 -7.26
CA ASP A 384 -21.43 -23.10 -8.65
C ASP A 384 -22.88 -23.29 -9.09
N VAL A 385 -23.53 -22.16 -9.40
CA VAL A 385 -24.91 -22.10 -9.90
C VAL A 385 -25.00 -21.40 -11.26
N ARG A 386 -23.89 -21.35 -12.01
CA ARG A 386 -23.89 -20.82 -13.39
C ARG A 386 -24.89 -21.56 -14.27
N HIS A 387 -25.05 -22.86 -14.04
CA HIS A 387 -26.04 -23.73 -14.68
C HIS A 387 -26.96 -24.39 -13.65
N VAL A 388 -28.22 -23.93 -13.55
CA VAL A 388 -29.17 -24.39 -12.52
C VAL A 388 -29.54 -25.88 -12.68
N ASP A 389 -29.43 -26.42 -13.89
CA ASP A 389 -29.72 -27.84 -14.19
C ASP A 389 -28.57 -28.78 -13.78
N ALA A 390 -27.39 -28.24 -13.49
CA ALA A 390 -26.21 -29.01 -13.08
C ALA A 390 -25.37 -28.24 -12.04
N PRO A 391 -25.94 -27.90 -10.87
CA PRO A 391 -25.21 -27.15 -9.86
C PRO A 391 -24.15 -28.04 -9.20
N SER A 392 -23.05 -27.43 -8.75
CA SER A 392 -22.01 -28.14 -8.00
C SER A 392 -21.63 -27.38 -6.74
N TYR A 393 -21.22 -28.08 -5.68
CA TYR A 393 -20.89 -27.46 -4.40
C TYR A 393 -19.92 -28.35 -3.61
N HIS A 394 -19.02 -27.74 -2.82
CA HIS A 394 -18.04 -28.44 -1.99
C HIS A 394 -17.73 -27.78 -0.65
#